data_AF-A0A1X0R2C3-F1
#
_entry.id   AF-A0A1X0R2C3-F1
#
_cell.length_a   1.000
_cell.length_b   1.000
_cell.length_c   1.000
_cell.angle_alpha   90.00
_cell.angle_beta   90.00
_cell.angle_gamma   90.00
#
_symmetry.space_group_name_H-M   'P 1'
#
loop_
_entity.id
_entity.type
_entity.pdbx_description
1 polymer ?
#
loop_
_entity_poly.entity_id
_entity_poly.type
_entity_poly.pdbx_seq_one_letter_code
_entity_poly.pdbx_strand_id
1 'polypeptide(L)'
;MQLSEAEKRYKLSVVNEGSRHFFSTNSAEDWGFLEYWEKTHDNINKAKCFKKIESDYNNDLQWITTLADVPEAIKKYALYLLSEKKVLLLTVDNSRNQGTIYNVMGNMNVPNSSNLSQNNSNSHDKDVTGSENKEGNKGKAHEVKENENVSTRERDKAANDVIRSGEGISPKPFLDPSLYVEHMKTHQASDFLVPKCSHQFIDAFVNAENLQESKEAIRLITPALKSSDKKDIECLEIVEKILNEAHEAYSSYVEQDTEDGFNQISVYPYAKIIGKSLKANVKPGFIQGQPILQSMTRQLKLSNLYFNDSSQYKSDGLIKLFGLKNIELLLLETSGYFDNKEKIKLNFDHHKGMFGCLAMLKSIADEFEYASIDKFKRVKGFFLNAAGK
;
A
#
# COMPACT_ATOMS: atom_id res chain seq x y z
N MET A 1 -11.42 14.24 -27.16
CA MET A 1 -12.02 14.38 -28.51
C MET A 1 -12.51 15.82 -28.67
N GLN A 2 -12.35 16.48 -29.82
CA GLN A 2 -12.85 17.86 -30.00
C GLN A 2 -14.15 17.84 -30.81
N LEU A 3 -15.24 18.32 -30.20
CA LEU A 3 -16.51 18.59 -30.87
C LEU A 3 -16.45 19.92 -31.62
N SER A 4 -17.14 20.01 -32.76
CA SER A 4 -17.41 21.29 -33.42
C SER A 4 -18.36 22.15 -32.58
N GLU A 5 -18.39 23.46 -32.84
CA GLU A 5 -19.27 24.40 -32.13
C GLU A 5 -20.77 24.06 -32.24
N ALA A 6 -21.18 23.46 -33.37
CA ALA A 6 -22.56 22.99 -33.56
C ALA A 6 -22.85 21.74 -32.72
N GLU A 7 -21.87 20.84 -32.58
CA GLU A 7 -22.01 19.61 -31.81
C GLU A 7 -21.94 19.85 -30.29
N LYS A 8 -21.14 20.83 -29.84
CA LYS A 8 -21.11 21.22 -28.41
C LYS A 8 -22.47 21.65 -27.89
N ARG A 9 -23.21 22.38 -28.73
CA ARG A 9 -24.57 22.87 -28.40
C ARG A 9 -25.67 21.84 -28.67
N TYR A 10 -25.31 20.65 -29.13
CA TYR A 10 -26.28 19.61 -29.45
C TYR A 10 -27.01 19.15 -28.18
N LYS A 11 -28.33 18.98 -28.32
CA LYS A 11 -29.22 18.42 -27.28
C LYS A 11 -30.04 17.31 -27.93
N LEU A 12 -30.37 16.28 -27.17
CA LEU A 12 -31.27 15.24 -27.67
C LEU A 12 -32.65 15.81 -27.92
N SER A 13 -33.19 15.55 -29.11
CA SER A 13 -34.56 15.89 -29.49
C SER A 13 -35.61 15.02 -28.78
N VAL A 14 -35.20 13.86 -28.27
CA VAL A 14 -36.06 12.92 -27.55
C VAL A 14 -36.14 13.30 -26.07
N VAL A 15 -37.33 13.71 -25.64
CA VAL A 15 -37.62 13.96 -24.22
C VAL A 15 -37.99 12.63 -23.57
N ASN A 16 -37.10 12.11 -22.73
CA ASN A 16 -37.34 10.92 -21.94
C ASN A 16 -37.46 11.27 -20.45
N GLU A 17 -38.24 10.48 -19.72
CA GLU A 17 -38.41 10.60 -18.28
C GLU A 17 -37.17 10.13 -17.51
N GLY A 18 -37.03 10.60 -16.26
CA GLY A 18 -35.94 10.24 -15.37
C GLY A 18 -34.62 10.88 -15.73
N SER A 19 -33.51 10.16 -15.49
CA SER A 19 -32.15 10.69 -15.65
C SER A 19 -31.77 11.04 -17.09
N ARG A 20 -32.43 10.43 -18.08
CA ARG A 20 -32.21 10.70 -19.52
C ARG A 20 -32.65 12.09 -19.94
N HIS A 21 -33.58 12.71 -19.19
CA HIS A 21 -34.03 14.08 -19.45
C HIS A 21 -32.86 15.08 -19.47
N PHE A 22 -31.82 14.80 -18.69
CA PHE A 22 -30.59 15.57 -18.64
C PHE A 22 -29.99 15.85 -20.03
N PHE A 23 -29.92 14.84 -20.90
CA PHE A 23 -29.29 14.95 -22.23
C PHE A 23 -30.15 15.70 -23.25
N SER A 24 -31.44 15.89 -22.97
CA SER A 24 -32.36 16.72 -23.76
C SER A 24 -32.36 18.19 -23.31
N THR A 25 -31.95 18.46 -22.07
CA THR A 25 -31.96 19.81 -21.47
C THR A 25 -30.58 20.46 -21.45
N ASN A 26 -29.50 19.67 -21.41
CA ASN A 26 -28.12 20.13 -21.36
C ASN A 26 -27.41 19.85 -22.69
N SER A 27 -26.53 20.77 -23.08
CA SER A 27 -25.68 20.68 -24.26
C SER A 27 -24.65 19.55 -24.12
N ALA A 28 -24.19 19.00 -25.24
CA ALA A 28 -23.18 17.94 -25.25
C ALA A 28 -21.89 18.31 -24.51
N GLU A 29 -21.50 19.59 -24.50
CA GLU A 29 -20.35 20.06 -23.71
C GLU A 29 -20.52 19.85 -22.20
N ASP A 30 -21.76 19.82 -21.72
CA ASP A 30 -22.13 19.63 -20.32
C ASP A 30 -22.47 18.16 -20.00
N TRP A 31 -22.24 17.22 -20.91
CA TRP A 31 -22.60 15.81 -20.69
C TRP A 31 -21.66 15.06 -19.75
N GLY A 32 -20.76 15.77 -19.07
CA GLY A 32 -19.87 15.21 -18.06
C GLY A 32 -20.61 14.55 -16.90
N PHE A 33 -19.93 13.62 -16.23
CA PHE A 33 -20.52 12.90 -15.11
C PHE A 33 -20.84 13.81 -13.92
N LEU A 34 -20.05 14.88 -13.70
CA LEU A 34 -20.27 15.82 -12.61
C LEU A 34 -21.57 16.61 -12.82
N GLU A 35 -21.77 17.13 -14.01
CA GLU A 35 -22.97 17.87 -14.38
C GLU A 35 -24.20 16.95 -14.34
N TYR A 36 -24.06 15.71 -14.82
CA TYR A 36 -25.11 14.69 -14.72
C TYR A 36 -25.44 14.37 -13.25
N TRP A 37 -24.43 14.21 -12.40
CA TRP A 37 -24.60 13.97 -10.98
C TRP A 37 -25.34 15.11 -10.27
N GLU A 38 -24.93 16.35 -10.54
CA GLU A 38 -25.51 17.54 -9.93
C GLU A 38 -26.96 17.75 -10.36
N LYS A 39 -27.29 17.52 -11.62
CA LYS A 39 -28.58 17.86 -12.22
C LYS A 39 -29.57 16.70 -12.34
N THR A 40 -29.23 15.51 -11.85
CA THR A 40 -30.14 14.35 -11.84
C THR A 40 -30.25 13.74 -10.43
N HIS A 41 -31.24 12.87 -10.23
CA HIS A 41 -31.37 12.07 -9.00
C HIS A 41 -31.55 12.90 -7.70
N ASP A 42 -32.24 14.04 -7.78
CA ASP A 42 -32.44 14.95 -6.63
C ASP A 42 -33.33 14.34 -5.53
N ASN A 43 -34.04 13.27 -5.85
CA ASN A 43 -34.93 12.55 -4.93
C ASN A 43 -34.22 11.46 -4.10
N ILE A 44 -32.92 11.24 -4.29
CA ILE A 44 -32.14 10.26 -3.53
C ILE A 44 -30.93 10.90 -2.86
N ASN A 45 -30.44 10.27 -1.80
CA ASN A 45 -29.17 10.67 -1.20
C ASN A 45 -28.03 10.28 -2.16
N LYS A 46 -27.57 11.26 -2.96
CA LYS A 46 -26.60 11.02 -4.03
C LYS A 46 -25.33 10.34 -3.50
N ALA A 47 -24.80 10.80 -2.36
CA ALA A 47 -23.60 10.21 -1.74
C ALA A 47 -23.76 8.70 -1.42
N LYS A 48 -24.90 8.29 -0.86
CA LYS A 48 -25.18 6.87 -0.57
C LYS A 48 -25.47 6.06 -1.82
N CYS A 49 -25.96 6.69 -2.88
CA CYS A 49 -26.37 6.04 -4.12
C CYS A 49 -25.38 6.24 -5.28
N PHE A 50 -24.11 6.53 -4.99
CA PHE A 50 -23.13 6.86 -6.03
C PHE A 50 -23.06 5.83 -7.16
N LYS A 51 -22.89 4.55 -6.80
CA LYS A 51 -22.80 3.45 -7.79
C LYS A 51 -24.04 3.31 -8.66
N LYS A 52 -25.20 3.68 -8.12
CA LYS A 52 -26.46 3.64 -8.85
C LYS A 52 -26.50 4.75 -9.91
N ILE A 53 -26.26 6.00 -9.50
CA ILE A 53 -26.21 7.16 -10.40
C ILE A 53 -25.12 6.95 -11.47
N GLU A 54 -24.01 6.35 -11.07
CA GLU A 54 -22.92 5.96 -11.95
C GLU A 54 -23.33 4.93 -13.02
N SER A 55 -24.08 3.91 -12.61
CA SER A 55 -24.63 2.91 -13.52
C SER A 55 -25.66 3.52 -14.47
N ASP A 56 -26.51 4.40 -13.95
CA ASP A 56 -27.56 5.07 -14.73
C ASP A 56 -26.92 5.98 -15.80
N TYR A 57 -25.88 6.73 -15.45
CA TYR A 57 -25.10 7.52 -16.42
C TYR A 57 -24.52 6.66 -17.56
N ASN A 58 -23.91 5.52 -17.23
CA ASN A 58 -23.32 4.63 -18.23
C ASN A 58 -24.39 4.04 -19.15
N ASN A 59 -25.50 3.58 -18.57
CA ASN A 59 -26.62 3.04 -19.32
C ASN A 59 -27.23 4.09 -20.24
N ASP A 60 -27.32 5.34 -19.78
CA ASP A 60 -27.86 6.43 -20.57
C ASP A 60 -26.93 6.85 -21.72
N LEU A 61 -25.61 6.95 -21.49
CA LEU A 61 -24.64 7.18 -22.57
C LEU A 61 -24.64 6.03 -23.58
N GLN A 62 -24.69 4.78 -23.12
CA GLN A 62 -24.76 3.62 -24.00
C GLN A 62 -26.07 3.62 -24.80
N TRP A 63 -27.18 3.99 -24.18
CA TRP A 63 -28.46 4.17 -24.88
C TRP A 63 -28.35 5.22 -26.00
N ILE A 64 -27.68 6.37 -25.77
CA ILE A 64 -27.47 7.39 -26.81
C ILE A 64 -26.76 6.83 -28.04
N THR A 65 -25.81 5.90 -27.87
CA THR A 65 -25.11 5.28 -29.01
C THR A 65 -26.02 4.44 -29.91
N THR A 66 -27.15 3.99 -29.37
CA THR A 66 -28.12 3.14 -30.09
C THR A 66 -29.22 3.92 -30.82
N LEU A 67 -29.33 5.24 -30.62
CA LEU A 67 -30.37 6.06 -31.23
C LEU A 67 -30.13 6.29 -32.72
N ALA A 68 -31.16 6.08 -33.55
CA ALA A 68 -31.05 6.25 -34.99
C ALA A 68 -30.81 7.72 -35.39
N ASP A 69 -31.48 8.65 -34.70
CA ASP A 69 -31.54 10.08 -35.06
C ASP A 69 -30.41 10.95 -34.46
N VAL A 70 -29.43 10.32 -33.81
CA VAL A 70 -28.29 11.02 -33.21
C VAL A 70 -27.11 11.04 -34.18
N PRO A 71 -26.50 12.21 -34.45
CA PRO A 71 -25.32 12.31 -35.32
C PRO A 71 -24.17 11.42 -34.85
N GLU A 72 -23.43 10.84 -35.81
CA GLU A 72 -22.35 9.90 -35.53
C GLU A 72 -21.23 10.50 -34.65
N ALA A 73 -20.96 11.80 -34.80
CA ALA A 73 -19.99 12.50 -33.96
C ALA A 73 -20.42 12.56 -32.48
N ILE A 74 -21.71 12.73 -32.21
CA ILE A 74 -22.27 12.73 -30.86
C ILE A 74 -22.24 11.30 -30.27
N LYS A 75 -22.50 10.27 -31.08
CA LYS A 75 -22.34 8.87 -30.63
C LYS A 75 -20.90 8.56 -30.25
N LYS A 76 -19.93 8.98 -31.07
CA LYS A 76 -18.50 8.86 -30.77
C LYS A 76 -18.10 9.64 -29.53
N TYR A 77 -18.71 10.79 -29.29
CA TYR A 77 -18.49 11.57 -28.08
C TYR A 77 -19.06 10.90 -26.82
N ALA A 78 -20.25 10.29 -26.88
CA ALA A 78 -20.79 9.49 -25.79
C ALA A 78 -19.89 8.27 -25.48
N LEU A 79 -19.36 7.61 -26.50
CA LEU A 79 -18.34 6.55 -26.34
C LEU A 79 -17.04 7.08 -25.74
N TYR A 80 -16.61 8.28 -26.12
CA TYR A 80 -15.45 8.96 -25.53
C TYR A 80 -15.68 9.18 -24.03
N LEU A 81 -16.82 9.72 -23.61
CA LEU A 81 -17.15 9.92 -22.19
C LEU A 81 -17.20 8.59 -21.40
N LEU A 82 -17.72 7.52 -22.00
CA LEU A 82 -17.66 6.17 -21.41
C LEU A 82 -16.20 5.69 -21.22
N SER A 83 -15.30 6.04 -22.12
CA SER A 83 -13.89 5.65 -22.07
C SER A 83 -13.04 6.54 -21.15
N GLU A 84 -13.32 7.84 -21.11
CA GLU A 84 -12.67 8.83 -20.23
C GLU A 84 -12.97 8.51 -18.76
N LYS A 85 -14.14 7.95 -18.48
CA LYS A 85 -14.50 7.46 -17.15
C LYS A 85 -13.69 6.24 -16.67
N LYS A 86 -13.17 5.37 -17.55
CA LYS A 86 -12.24 4.32 -17.09
C LYS A 86 -11.01 4.91 -16.39
N VAL A 87 -10.66 6.16 -16.70
CA VAL A 87 -9.57 6.91 -16.05
C VAL A 87 -10.02 7.50 -14.71
N LEU A 88 -11.28 7.96 -14.58
CA LEU A 88 -11.85 8.49 -13.32
C LEU A 88 -12.21 7.41 -12.27
N LEU A 89 -12.63 6.21 -12.71
CA LEU A 89 -13.00 5.09 -11.82
C LEU A 89 -11.81 4.54 -11.03
N LEU A 90 -10.61 4.54 -11.62
CA LEU A 90 -9.35 4.23 -10.94
C LEU A 90 -9.02 5.24 -9.83
N THR A 91 -9.54 6.46 -9.93
CA THR A 91 -9.33 7.57 -8.98
C THR A 91 -10.34 7.54 -7.82
N VAL A 92 -11.57 7.08 -8.05
CA VAL A 92 -12.66 7.04 -7.03
C VAL A 92 -12.69 5.75 -6.21
N ASP A 93 -12.34 4.58 -6.77
CA ASP A 93 -12.28 3.35 -5.96
C ASP A 93 -11.16 3.38 -4.91
N ASN A 94 -10.09 4.15 -5.13
CA ASN A 94 -9.04 4.39 -4.14
C ASN A 94 -9.47 5.32 -2.98
N SER A 95 -10.48 6.17 -3.19
CA SER A 95 -11.01 7.09 -2.16
C SER A 95 -12.20 6.51 -1.37
N ARG A 96 -12.64 5.28 -1.66
CA ARG A 96 -13.55 4.53 -0.76
C ARG A 96 -12.84 3.84 0.41
N ASN A 97 -11.53 3.60 0.30
CA ASN A 97 -10.74 2.98 1.37
C ASN A 97 -10.21 3.99 2.41
N GLN A 98 -10.41 5.28 2.18
CA GLN A 98 -10.13 6.35 3.15
C GLN A 98 -11.32 7.30 3.12
N GLY A 99 -12.08 7.40 4.21
CA GLY A 99 -13.35 8.16 4.29
C GLY A 99 -13.18 9.67 4.06
N THR A 100 -12.94 10.09 2.82
CA THR A 100 -12.54 11.46 2.48
C THR A 100 -13.23 11.92 1.20
N ILE A 101 -14.56 11.94 1.19
CA ILE A 101 -15.35 12.61 0.14
C ILE A 101 -15.47 14.12 0.41
N TYR A 102 -15.17 14.61 1.62
CA TYR A 102 -15.46 16.01 1.99
C TYR A 102 -14.38 17.05 1.63
N ASN A 103 -13.17 16.65 1.23
CA ASN A 103 -12.07 17.62 1.02
C ASN A 103 -11.87 18.09 -0.42
N VAL A 104 -12.60 17.52 -1.40
CA VAL A 104 -12.53 18.00 -2.80
C VAL A 104 -13.61 19.07 -3.08
N MET A 105 -14.59 19.26 -2.19
CA MET A 105 -15.77 20.12 -2.42
C MET A 105 -15.75 21.47 -1.68
N GLY A 106 -14.64 21.87 -1.05
CA GLY A 106 -14.60 23.06 -0.18
C GLY A 106 -14.01 24.35 -0.75
N ASN A 107 -13.42 24.35 -1.95
CA ASN A 107 -12.72 25.52 -2.47
C ASN A 107 -13.28 25.96 -3.82
N MET A 108 -14.30 26.82 -3.81
CA MET A 108 -14.40 28.01 -4.66
C MET A 108 -15.64 28.86 -4.30
N ASN A 109 -15.39 30.13 -3.97
CA ASN A 109 -16.30 31.28 -3.73
C ASN A 109 -17.08 31.26 -2.40
N VAL A 110 -16.90 32.20 -1.45
CA VAL A 110 -17.33 33.63 -1.42
C VAL A 110 -16.72 34.30 -0.13
N PRO A 111 -16.60 35.65 0.00
CA PRO A 111 -15.55 36.33 0.78
C PRO A 111 -15.93 36.79 2.22
N ASN A 112 -14.89 37.13 2.99
CA ASN A 112 -14.80 38.02 4.16
C ASN A 112 -16.04 38.21 5.08
N SER A 113 -15.90 37.82 6.37
CA SER A 113 -16.16 38.71 7.52
C SER A 113 -15.69 38.13 8.87
N SER A 114 -14.75 38.84 9.49
CA SER A 114 -14.60 39.17 10.94
C SER A 114 -14.87 38.15 12.06
N ASN A 115 -13.81 37.98 12.88
CA ASN A 115 -13.73 38.02 14.36
C ASN A 115 -14.78 37.25 15.21
N LEU A 116 -14.31 36.36 16.10
CA LEU A 116 -14.21 36.66 17.54
C LEU A 116 -13.47 35.55 18.31
N SER A 117 -13.13 35.88 19.55
CA SER A 117 -12.05 35.35 20.37
C SER A 117 -12.51 34.37 21.47
N GLN A 118 -11.50 33.68 22.01
CA GLN A 118 -11.23 33.46 23.44
C GLN A 118 -12.04 32.44 24.29
N ASN A 119 -11.22 31.64 25.00
CA ASN A 119 -11.27 31.28 26.42
C ASN A 119 -12.00 30.00 26.89
N ASN A 120 -11.14 29.02 27.22
CA ASN A 120 -10.81 28.52 28.57
C ASN A 120 -11.89 27.90 29.49
N SER A 121 -11.44 26.75 30.03
CA SER A 121 -11.42 26.32 31.44
C SER A 121 -12.51 25.38 31.99
N ASN A 122 -12.00 24.23 32.52
CA ASN A 122 -12.26 23.59 33.82
C ASN A 122 -13.71 23.18 34.18
N SER A 123 -14.02 22.12 34.93
CA SER A 123 -13.29 21.13 35.74
C SER A 123 -14.34 20.21 36.40
N HIS A 124 -13.87 19.09 36.99
CA HIS A 124 -14.42 18.32 38.12
C HIS A 124 -15.45 17.18 37.90
N ASP A 125 -14.90 15.96 37.97
CA ASP A 125 -14.93 15.00 39.09
C ASP A 125 -16.24 14.52 39.75
N LYS A 126 -16.12 13.22 40.11
CA LYS A 126 -16.80 12.39 41.13
C LYS A 126 -18.05 11.65 40.67
N ASP A 127 -18.32 10.41 41.06
CA ASP A 127 -17.56 9.26 41.57
C ASP A 127 -18.62 8.14 41.77
N VAL A 128 -18.22 6.88 41.53
CA VAL A 128 -18.54 5.67 42.34
C VAL A 128 -20.00 5.20 42.52
N THR A 129 -20.29 3.98 42.00
CA THR A 129 -20.78 2.74 42.68
C THR A 129 -21.41 1.79 41.64
N GLY A 130 -20.95 0.54 41.46
CA GLY A 130 -21.42 -0.69 42.13
C GLY A 130 -22.82 -1.10 41.59
N SER A 131 -23.15 -2.31 41.11
CA SER A 131 -22.68 -3.67 41.36
C SER A 131 -23.41 -4.67 40.43
N GLU A 132 -22.75 -5.79 40.12
CA GLU A 132 -23.26 -7.18 39.98
C GLU A 132 -24.63 -7.53 39.33
N ASN A 133 -24.58 -8.36 38.28
CA ASN A 133 -25.17 -9.72 38.16
C ASN A 133 -25.27 -10.14 36.67
N LYS A 134 -24.51 -11.15 36.21
CA LYS A 134 -24.79 -12.60 36.16
C LYS A 134 -25.70 -13.06 35.01
N GLU A 135 -25.12 -14.01 34.26
CA GLU A 135 -25.71 -15.19 33.61
C GLU A 135 -26.56 -15.04 32.33
N GLY A 136 -25.92 -15.42 31.22
CA GLY A 136 -26.25 -16.68 30.54
C GLY A 136 -27.32 -16.63 29.44
N ASN A 137 -26.89 -16.80 28.18
CA ASN A 137 -27.61 -17.75 27.32
C ASN A 137 -26.71 -18.35 26.22
N LYS A 138 -26.74 -19.68 26.14
CA LYS A 138 -26.09 -20.51 25.12
C LYS A 138 -26.92 -20.53 23.84
N GLY A 139 -26.22 -20.58 22.70
CA GLY A 139 -26.63 -21.35 21.53
C GLY A 139 -27.27 -20.57 20.38
N LYS A 140 -26.55 -20.49 19.26
CA LYS A 140 -26.82 -21.31 18.06
C LYS A 140 -25.79 -21.03 16.98
N ALA A 141 -25.09 -22.08 16.57
CA ALA A 141 -24.37 -22.14 15.32
C ALA A 141 -25.37 -21.94 14.17
N HIS A 142 -25.15 -20.92 13.35
CA HIS A 142 -25.77 -20.82 12.04
C HIS A 142 -24.70 -21.13 10.99
N GLU A 143 -24.67 -22.40 10.64
CA GLU A 143 -24.15 -22.93 9.40
C GLU A 143 -24.96 -22.28 8.26
N VAL A 144 -24.39 -21.27 7.60
CA VAL A 144 -24.97 -20.69 6.39
C VAL A 144 -24.57 -21.59 5.24
N LYS A 145 -25.54 -22.39 4.78
CA LYS A 145 -25.47 -23.13 3.53
C LYS A 145 -25.13 -22.14 2.39
N GLU A 146 -24.04 -22.42 1.69
CA GLU A 146 -23.72 -21.77 0.43
C GLU A 146 -24.88 -22.03 -0.55
N ASN A 147 -25.62 -20.99 -0.87
CA ASN A 147 -26.51 -21.00 -2.02
C ASN A 147 -25.63 -20.95 -3.28
N GLU A 148 -25.53 -22.10 -3.94
CA GLU A 148 -25.18 -22.25 -5.35
C GLU A 148 -26.10 -21.36 -6.20
N ASN A 149 -25.62 -20.16 -6.57
CA ASN A 149 -25.97 -19.44 -7.79
C ASN A 149 -25.34 -18.02 -7.81
N VAL A 150 -24.03 -17.95 -7.57
CA VAL A 150 -23.26 -16.77 -7.97
C VAL A 150 -22.67 -17.08 -9.33
N SER A 151 -23.34 -16.58 -10.36
CA SER A 151 -22.81 -16.43 -11.72
C SER A 151 -21.33 -16.04 -11.62
N THR A 152 -20.47 -16.93 -12.08
CA THR A 152 -19.03 -16.75 -12.13
C THR A 152 -18.75 -15.51 -12.97
N ARG A 153 -18.56 -14.37 -12.31
CA ARG A 153 -17.81 -13.25 -12.88
C ARG A 153 -16.53 -13.86 -13.42
N GLU A 154 -16.39 -13.90 -14.75
CA GLU A 154 -15.11 -14.16 -15.40
C GLU A 154 -14.13 -13.12 -14.85
N ARG A 155 -13.33 -13.53 -13.87
CA ARG A 155 -12.26 -12.69 -13.32
C ARG A 155 -11.23 -12.61 -14.43
N ASP A 156 -10.93 -11.39 -14.87
CA ASP A 156 -9.98 -11.09 -15.94
C ASP A 156 -8.74 -12.00 -15.87
N LYS A 157 -8.44 -12.63 -17.00
CA LYS A 157 -7.30 -13.56 -17.19
C LYS A 157 -5.92 -12.90 -17.04
N ALA A 158 -5.85 -11.60 -16.74
CA ALA A 158 -4.63 -10.81 -16.66
C ALA A 158 -4.24 -10.50 -15.20
N ALA A 159 -4.06 -11.53 -14.36
CA ALA A 159 -3.64 -11.34 -12.97
C ALA A 159 -2.12 -11.02 -12.85
N ASN A 160 -1.71 -9.88 -13.41
CA ASN A 160 -0.40 -9.19 -13.28
C ASN A 160 0.89 -9.99 -13.55
N ASP A 161 0.84 -11.20 -14.13
CA ASP A 161 2.02 -12.06 -14.38
C ASP A 161 2.95 -12.23 -13.16
N VAL A 162 2.42 -12.06 -11.95
CA VAL A 162 3.17 -12.22 -10.70
C VAL A 162 3.02 -13.66 -10.22
N ILE A 163 4.14 -14.40 -10.26
CA ILE A 163 4.31 -15.70 -9.60
C ILE A 163 4.50 -15.46 -8.11
N ARG A 164 3.62 -16.04 -7.29
CA ARG A 164 3.78 -16.08 -5.83
C ARG A 164 4.56 -17.34 -5.47
N SER A 165 5.60 -17.24 -4.66
CA SER A 165 6.44 -18.37 -4.25
C SER A 165 7.01 -18.16 -2.85
N GLY A 166 7.18 -19.24 -2.10
CA GLY A 166 7.76 -19.23 -0.76
C GLY A 166 7.25 -20.38 0.10
N GLU A 167 7.90 -20.58 1.25
CA GLU A 167 7.46 -21.56 2.24
C GLU A 167 6.01 -21.26 2.67
N GLY A 168 5.12 -22.25 2.56
CA GLY A 168 3.69 -22.08 2.89
C GLY A 168 2.85 -21.28 1.89
N ILE A 169 3.40 -20.87 0.73
CA ILE A 169 2.66 -20.11 -0.30
C ILE A 169 2.25 -21.02 -1.45
N SER A 170 0.93 -21.23 -1.60
CA SER A 170 0.36 -21.97 -2.74
C SER A 170 0.41 -21.14 -4.03
N PRO A 171 0.57 -21.80 -5.21
CA PRO A 171 0.46 -21.12 -6.49
C PRO A 171 -0.95 -20.53 -6.68
N LYS A 172 -1.07 -19.47 -7.48
CA LYS A 172 -2.39 -18.98 -7.88
C LYS A 172 -3.13 -20.09 -8.64
N PRO A 173 -4.45 -20.27 -8.44
CA PRO A 173 -5.23 -21.31 -9.14
C PRO A 173 -5.12 -21.27 -10.67
N PHE A 174 -4.81 -20.11 -11.24
CA PHE A 174 -4.75 -19.87 -12.68
C PHE A 174 -3.32 -19.73 -13.22
N LEU A 175 -2.30 -19.86 -12.37
CA LEU A 175 -0.92 -19.84 -12.81
C LEU A 175 -0.58 -21.19 -13.45
N ASP A 176 0.13 -21.16 -14.59
CA ASP A 176 0.64 -22.38 -15.22
C ASP A 176 1.46 -23.18 -14.19
N PRO A 177 1.03 -24.41 -13.84
CA PRO A 177 1.75 -25.24 -12.88
C PRO A 177 3.21 -25.49 -13.29
N SER A 178 3.50 -25.56 -14.59
CA SER A 178 4.83 -25.80 -15.11
C SER A 178 5.77 -24.62 -14.81
N LEU A 179 5.31 -23.38 -15.00
CA LEU A 179 6.05 -22.16 -14.66
C LEU A 179 6.33 -22.07 -13.15
N TYR A 180 5.34 -22.40 -12.32
CA TYR A 180 5.54 -22.42 -10.87
C TYR A 180 6.57 -23.48 -10.45
N VAL A 181 6.47 -24.70 -10.99
CA VAL A 181 7.41 -25.78 -10.69
C VAL A 181 8.83 -25.43 -11.16
N GLU A 182 8.98 -24.84 -12.35
CA GLU A 182 10.27 -24.36 -12.84
C GLU A 182 10.84 -23.26 -11.93
N HIS A 183 10.02 -22.27 -11.57
CA HIS A 183 10.40 -21.21 -10.63
C HIS A 183 10.87 -21.80 -9.30
N MET A 184 10.12 -22.70 -8.69
CA MET A 184 10.50 -23.36 -7.42
C MET A 184 11.78 -24.18 -7.55
N LYS A 185 12.03 -24.86 -8.68
CA LYS A 185 13.29 -25.56 -8.93
C LYS A 185 14.50 -24.62 -9.03
N THR A 186 14.31 -23.43 -9.62
CA THR A 186 15.37 -22.41 -9.70
C THR A 186 15.54 -21.64 -8.39
N HIS A 187 14.52 -21.64 -7.53
CA HIS A 187 14.55 -21.00 -6.22
C HIS A 187 15.31 -21.88 -5.20
N GLN A 188 16.63 -22.00 -5.38
CA GLN A 188 17.49 -22.47 -4.30
C GLN A 188 17.51 -21.39 -3.23
N ALA A 189 16.80 -21.61 -2.13
CA ALA A 189 17.05 -20.87 -0.90
C ALA A 189 18.52 -21.08 -0.56
N SER A 190 19.33 -20.04 -0.70
CA SER A 190 20.69 -20.07 -0.22
C SER A 190 20.62 -20.09 1.30
N ASP A 191 20.89 -21.25 1.89
CA ASP A 191 21.08 -21.36 3.33
C ASP A 191 22.32 -20.54 3.70
N PHE A 192 22.09 -19.32 4.15
CA PHE A 192 23.14 -18.53 4.77
C PHE A 192 23.31 -19.06 6.19
N LEU A 193 24.21 -20.03 6.33
CA LEU A 193 24.60 -20.53 7.64
C LEU A 193 25.29 -19.42 8.41
N VAL A 194 24.70 -19.05 9.55
CA VAL A 194 25.35 -18.19 10.53
C VAL A 194 26.67 -18.86 10.94
N PRO A 195 27.83 -18.16 10.88
CA PRO A 195 29.11 -18.76 11.25
C PRO A 195 29.07 -19.37 12.65
N LYS A 196 29.73 -20.52 12.84
CA LYS A 196 29.76 -21.21 14.15
C LYS A 196 30.32 -20.34 15.27
N CYS A 197 31.25 -19.42 14.94
CA CYS A 197 31.79 -18.45 15.89
C CYS A 197 30.71 -17.51 16.45
N SER A 198 29.67 -17.20 15.67
CA SER A 198 28.55 -16.38 16.13
C SER A 198 27.74 -17.07 17.21
N HIS A 199 27.64 -18.41 17.22
CA HIS A 199 26.91 -19.13 18.28
C HIS A 199 27.62 -18.94 19.63
N GLN A 200 28.94 -19.14 19.68
CA GLN A 200 29.71 -18.90 20.91
C GLN A 200 29.60 -17.45 21.37
N PHE A 201 29.53 -16.52 20.42
CA PHE A 201 29.33 -15.09 20.71
C PHE A 201 27.95 -14.79 21.31
N ILE A 202 26.89 -15.37 20.73
CA ILE A 202 25.52 -15.25 21.22
C ILE A 202 25.41 -15.90 22.61
N ASP A 203 25.95 -17.10 22.80
CA ASP A 203 25.93 -17.80 24.07
C ASP A 203 26.63 -16.98 25.16
N ALA A 204 27.79 -16.39 24.87
CA ALA A 204 28.48 -15.52 25.83
C ALA A 204 27.67 -14.27 26.19
N PHE A 205 26.90 -13.73 25.25
CA PHE A 205 26.03 -12.58 25.52
C PHE A 205 24.81 -12.97 26.37
N VAL A 206 24.14 -14.08 26.02
CA VAL A 206 22.91 -14.56 26.68
C VAL A 206 23.19 -15.08 28.09
N ASN A 207 24.34 -15.70 28.33
CA ASN A 207 24.69 -16.27 29.64
C ASN A 207 25.19 -15.23 30.66
N ALA A 208 25.40 -13.98 30.25
CA ALA A 208 25.80 -12.90 31.15
C ALA A 208 24.60 -12.32 31.90
N GLU A 209 24.79 -11.88 33.15
CA GLU A 209 23.67 -11.35 33.95
C GLU A 209 23.26 -9.94 33.52
N ASN A 210 24.19 -9.18 32.92
CA ASN A 210 23.97 -7.81 32.49
C ASN A 210 24.87 -7.42 31.29
N LEU A 211 24.61 -6.25 30.69
CA LEU A 211 25.34 -5.75 29.52
C LEU A 211 26.85 -5.55 29.76
N GLN A 212 27.27 -5.26 31.00
CA GLN A 212 28.68 -5.07 31.31
C GLN A 212 29.41 -6.41 31.28
N GLU A 213 28.85 -7.42 31.94
CA GLU A 213 29.37 -8.79 31.91
C GLU A 213 29.34 -9.39 30.50
N SER A 214 28.30 -9.12 29.72
CA SER A 214 28.21 -9.62 28.34
C SER A 214 29.34 -9.05 27.47
N LYS A 215 29.65 -7.76 27.61
CA LYS A 215 30.79 -7.10 26.94
C LYS A 215 32.12 -7.69 27.39
N GLU A 216 32.28 -8.02 28.67
CA GLU A 216 33.51 -8.64 29.19
C GLU A 216 33.68 -10.07 28.67
N ALA A 217 32.62 -10.89 28.72
CA ALA A 217 32.61 -12.26 28.20
C ALA A 217 32.93 -12.28 26.69
N ILE A 218 32.30 -11.40 25.91
CA ILE A 218 32.59 -11.22 24.48
C ILE A 218 34.05 -10.83 24.26
N ARG A 219 34.59 -9.88 25.02
CA ARG A 219 35.98 -9.43 24.88
C ARG A 219 36.98 -10.55 25.14
N LEU A 220 36.68 -11.49 26.05
CA LEU A 220 37.53 -12.64 26.35
C LEU A 220 37.58 -13.66 25.22
N ILE A 221 36.44 -13.94 24.56
CA ILE A 221 36.38 -14.92 23.47
C ILE A 221 36.81 -14.32 22.12
N THR A 222 36.67 -13.00 21.95
CA THR A 222 36.93 -12.30 20.68
C THR A 222 38.35 -12.57 20.11
N PRO A 223 39.46 -12.56 20.88
CA PRO A 223 40.78 -12.89 20.35
C PRO A 223 40.90 -14.31 19.79
N ALA A 224 40.27 -15.29 20.45
CA ALA A 224 40.24 -16.68 19.98
C ALA A 224 39.42 -16.80 18.69
N LEU A 225 38.32 -16.06 18.60
CA LEU A 225 37.45 -15.99 17.43
C LEU A 225 38.05 -15.18 16.27
N LYS A 226 38.95 -14.23 16.54
CA LYS A 226 39.68 -13.40 15.55
C LYS A 226 40.78 -14.14 14.78
N SER A 227 40.98 -15.44 15.04
CA SER A 227 41.82 -16.32 14.21
C SER A 227 41.18 -16.68 12.86
N SER A 228 40.05 -16.03 12.53
CA SER A 228 39.15 -16.33 11.42
C SER A 228 39.28 -15.39 10.21
N ASP A 229 38.62 -15.76 9.10
CA ASP A 229 38.56 -14.97 7.87
C ASP A 229 37.95 -13.58 8.14
N LYS A 230 38.32 -12.56 7.36
CA LYS A 230 37.81 -11.19 7.48
C LYS A 230 36.28 -11.12 7.49
N LYS A 231 35.62 -12.02 6.77
CA LYS A 231 34.16 -12.15 6.75
C LYS A 231 33.57 -12.53 8.10
N ASP A 232 34.22 -13.39 8.85
CA ASP A 232 33.74 -13.85 10.16
C ASP A 232 33.78 -12.70 11.18
N ILE A 233 34.84 -11.88 11.15
CA ILE A 233 34.95 -10.67 11.98
C ILE A 233 33.79 -9.71 11.68
N GLU A 234 33.49 -9.48 10.41
CA GLU A 234 32.39 -8.59 9.99
C GLU A 234 31.02 -9.15 10.41
N CYS A 235 30.82 -10.46 10.32
CA CYS A 235 29.62 -11.11 10.83
C CYS A 235 29.48 -10.91 12.35
N LEU A 236 30.56 -11.08 13.12
CA LEU A 236 30.56 -10.88 14.57
C LEU A 236 30.22 -9.43 14.94
N GLU A 237 30.75 -8.43 14.23
CA GLU A 237 30.40 -7.01 14.44
C GLU A 237 28.91 -6.72 14.20
N ILE A 238 28.29 -7.39 13.22
CA ILE A 238 26.84 -7.27 12.97
C ILE A 238 26.05 -7.94 14.08
N VAL A 239 26.44 -9.15 14.50
CA VAL A 239 25.81 -9.89 15.59
C VAL A 239 25.88 -9.10 16.89
N GLU A 240 27.03 -8.51 17.23
CA GLU A 240 27.18 -7.66 18.41
C GLU A 240 26.19 -6.49 18.41
N LYS A 241 26.04 -5.79 17.27
CA LYS A 241 25.08 -4.69 17.14
C LYS A 241 23.65 -5.18 17.33
N ILE A 242 23.28 -6.31 16.73
CA ILE A 242 21.94 -6.92 16.86
C ILE A 242 21.66 -7.27 18.33
N LEU A 243 22.62 -7.88 19.02
CA LEU A 243 22.46 -8.27 20.43
C LEU A 243 22.33 -7.06 21.35
N ASN A 244 23.09 -5.99 21.10
CA ASN A 244 22.96 -4.75 21.85
C ASN A 244 21.57 -4.12 21.64
N GLU A 245 21.06 -4.04 20.41
CA GLU A 245 19.69 -3.54 20.17
C GLU A 245 18.63 -4.45 20.80
N ALA A 246 18.86 -5.76 20.84
CA ALA A 246 17.96 -6.68 21.54
C ALA A 246 17.94 -6.39 23.05
N HIS A 247 19.11 -6.20 23.68
CA HIS A 247 19.19 -5.83 25.09
C HIS A 247 18.48 -4.49 25.37
N GLU A 248 18.70 -3.48 24.55
CA GLU A 248 18.00 -2.18 24.64
C GLU A 248 16.48 -2.36 24.49
N ALA A 249 16.05 -3.21 23.56
CA ALA A 249 14.63 -3.50 23.35
C ALA A 249 13.96 -4.12 24.59
N TYR A 250 14.62 -5.05 25.26
CA TYR A 250 14.12 -5.66 26.50
C TYR A 250 14.23 -4.74 27.73
N SER A 251 15.14 -3.77 27.69
CA SER A 251 15.35 -2.80 28.78
C SER A 251 14.50 -1.52 28.63
N SER A 252 13.87 -1.34 27.47
CA SER A 252 13.08 -0.15 27.16
C SER A 252 11.75 -0.12 27.90
N TYR A 253 11.32 1.09 28.28
CA TYR A 253 9.99 1.35 28.84
C TYR A 253 8.93 1.67 27.76
N VAL A 254 9.31 1.66 26.48
CA VAL A 254 8.38 1.96 25.39
C VAL A 254 7.45 0.77 25.15
N GLU A 255 6.15 1.03 25.13
CA GLU A 255 5.12 0.01 24.94
C GLU A 255 5.07 -0.46 23.47
N GLN A 256 5.11 -1.78 23.25
CA GLN A 256 5.08 -2.39 21.90
C GLN A 256 3.65 -2.72 21.41
N ASP A 257 2.63 -2.29 22.14
CA ASP A 257 1.21 -2.44 21.81
C ASP A 257 0.73 -1.39 20.79
N THR A 258 1.58 -0.43 20.47
CA THR A 258 1.41 0.49 19.34
C THR A 258 2.35 0.10 18.19
N GLU A 259 1.92 0.39 16.97
CA GLU A 259 2.74 0.17 15.78
C GLU A 259 4.02 1.01 15.79
N ASP A 260 3.94 2.24 16.30
CA ASP A 260 5.10 3.13 16.43
C ASP A 260 6.09 2.60 17.47
N GLY A 261 5.62 2.17 18.65
CA GLY A 261 6.46 1.55 19.67
C GLY A 261 7.12 0.25 19.17
N PHE A 262 6.35 -0.61 18.50
CA PHE A 262 6.89 -1.80 17.84
C PHE A 262 7.97 -1.45 16.81
N ASN A 263 7.72 -0.45 15.96
CA ASN A 263 8.68 -0.01 14.97
C ASN A 263 9.97 0.56 15.61
N GLN A 264 9.84 1.43 16.60
CA GLN A 264 10.97 2.09 17.25
C GLN A 264 11.90 1.12 17.97
N ILE A 265 11.35 0.07 18.58
CA ILE A 265 12.11 -0.90 19.38
C ILE A 265 12.54 -2.11 18.55
N SER A 266 11.64 -2.67 17.75
CA SER A 266 11.78 -4.03 17.22
C SER A 266 12.06 -4.07 15.72
N VAL A 267 11.90 -2.96 14.99
CA VAL A 267 12.04 -2.94 13.53
C VAL A 267 13.13 -1.98 13.06
N TYR A 268 12.99 -0.68 13.36
CA TYR A 268 13.89 0.35 12.89
C TYR A 268 15.35 0.17 13.34
N PRO A 269 15.66 -0.25 14.59
CA PRO A 269 17.06 -0.44 14.98
C PRO A 269 17.77 -1.51 14.14
N TYR A 270 17.12 -2.65 13.92
CA TYR A 270 17.65 -3.72 13.09
C TYR A 270 17.77 -3.31 11.62
N ALA A 271 16.77 -2.62 11.08
CA ALA A 271 16.83 -2.09 9.71
C ALA A 271 17.98 -1.07 9.53
N LYS A 272 18.26 -0.24 10.54
CA LYS A 272 19.43 0.66 10.56
C LYS A 272 20.74 -0.11 10.57
N ILE A 273 20.85 -1.18 11.36
CA ILE A 273 22.04 -2.04 11.37
C ILE A 273 22.26 -2.64 9.98
N ILE A 274 21.23 -3.22 9.37
CA ILE A 274 21.29 -3.78 8.02
C ILE A 274 21.75 -2.70 7.04
N GLY A 275 21.09 -1.54 7.01
CA GLY A 275 21.43 -0.43 6.14
C GLY A 275 22.89 0.03 6.28
N LYS A 276 23.42 0.11 7.51
CA LYS A 276 24.82 0.49 7.77
C LYS A 276 25.83 -0.61 7.42
N SER A 277 25.40 -1.87 7.42
CA SER A 277 26.26 -3.04 7.18
C SER A 277 26.38 -3.39 5.69
N LEU A 278 25.51 -2.83 4.85
CA LEU A 278 25.60 -2.99 3.41
C LEU A 278 26.89 -2.37 2.87
N LYS A 279 27.68 -3.19 2.17
CA LYS A 279 28.89 -2.75 1.47
C LYS A 279 28.57 -2.43 0.03
N ALA A 280 28.53 -1.16 -0.28
CA ALA A 280 28.42 -0.68 -1.64
C ALA A 280 29.48 0.39 -1.90
N ASN A 281 29.80 0.63 -3.16
CA ASN A 281 30.63 1.78 -3.58
C ASN A 281 29.93 3.13 -3.35
N VAL A 282 28.72 3.09 -2.79
CA VAL A 282 27.86 4.23 -2.45
C VAL A 282 27.36 4.05 -1.04
N LYS A 283 26.78 5.09 -0.44
CA LYS A 283 26.37 5.06 0.97
C LYS A 283 24.94 4.51 1.10
N PRO A 284 24.72 3.26 1.54
CA PRO A 284 23.38 2.81 1.91
C PRO A 284 22.93 3.48 3.20
N GLY A 285 21.63 3.60 3.38
CA GLY A 285 21.06 4.01 4.67
C GLY A 285 19.57 3.73 4.76
N PHE A 286 19.13 3.48 5.98
CA PHE A 286 17.73 3.33 6.33
C PHE A 286 17.10 4.69 6.63
N ILE A 287 15.95 4.96 6.04
CA ILE A 287 15.12 6.15 6.30
C ILE A 287 13.86 5.68 7.01
N GLN A 288 13.60 6.24 8.18
CA GLN A 288 12.42 5.99 9.01
C GLN A 288 11.40 7.12 8.88
N GLY A 289 10.17 6.88 9.33
CA GLY A 289 9.18 7.95 9.54
C GLY A 289 8.38 8.31 8.30
N GLN A 290 7.74 7.32 7.68
CA GLN A 290 6.84 7.51 6.53
C GLN A 290 7.49 8.11 5.27
N PRO A 291 8.72 7.70 4.87
CA PRO A 291 9.32 8.25 3.67
C PRO A 291 8.51 7.92 2.41
N ILE A 292 8.53 8.86 1.46
CA ILE A 292 7.86 8.71 0.16
C ILE A 292 8.69 7.80 -0.73
N LEU A 293 8.05 6.76 -1.28
CA LEU A 293 8.64 5.87 -2.27
C LEU A 293 8.75 6.58 -3.63
N GLN A 294 9.95 7.06 -3.95
CA GLN A 294 10.19 7.85 -5.16
C GLN A 294 10.02 7.02 -6.42
N SER A 295 10.34 5.72 -6.36
CA SER A 295 10.14 4.81 -7.49
C SER A 295 8.68 4.75 -7.92
N MET A 296 7.73 4.66 -6.98
CA MET A 296 6.30 4.66 -7.29
C MET A 296 5.88 5.99 -7.92
N THR A 297 6.28 7.11 -7.31
CA THR A 297 6.00 8.45 -7.85
C THR A 297 6.51 8.62 -9.29
N ARG A 298 7.73 8.14 -9.59
CA ARG A 298 8.30 8.17 -10.94
C ARG A 298 7.45 7.36 -11.92
N GLN A 299 7.12 6.11 -11.58
CA GLN A 299 6.36 5.24 -12.48
C GLN A 299 4.93 5.74 -12.71
N LEU A 300 4.28 6.32 -11.69
CA LEU A 300 2.97 6.95 -11.84
C LEU A 300 3.03 8.18 -12.77
N LYS A 301 4.08 9.02 -12.65
CA LYS A 301 4.27 10.17 -13.55
C LYS A 301 4.48 9.72 -15.00
N LEU A 302 5.34 8.72 -15.21
CA LEU A 302 5.59 8.16 -16.55
C LEU A 302 4.33 7.52 -17.17
N SER A 303 3.44 6.99 -16.34
CA SER A 303 2.19 6.39 -16.78
C SER A 303 1.02 7.38 -16.89
N ASN A 304 1.26 8.69 -16.65
CA ASN A 304 0.23 9.73 -16.55
C ASN A 304 -0.88 9.40 -15.52
N LEU A 305 -0.53 8.63 -14.48
CA LEU A 305 -1.43 8.27 -13.37
C LEU A 305 -1.12 9.07 -12.10
N TYR A 306 -0.12 9.95 -12.13
CA TYR A 306 0.20 10.84 -11.03
C TYR A 306 -0.80 11.98 -10.95
N PHE A 307 -1.55 12.07 -9.85
CA PHE A 307 -2.51 13.14 -9.63
C PHE A 307 -1.94 14.29 -8.80
N ASN A 308 -1.52 13.99 -7.57
CA ASN A 308 -0.94 14.98 -6.65
C ASN A 308 -0.09 14.31 -5.56
N ASP A 309 0.58 15.14 -4.76
CA ASP A 309 1.48 14.70 -3.69
C ASP A 309 0.75 13.97 -2.55
N SER A 310 -0.57 14.15 -2.40
CA SER A 310 -1.36 13.45 -1.38
C SER A 310 -1.56 11.96 -1.67
N SER A 311 -1.45 11.57 -2.94
CA SER A 311 -1.56 10.18 -3.41
C SER A 311 -0.24 9.41 -3.40
N GLN A 312 0.83 10.02 -2.89
CA GLN A 312 2.14 9.39 -2.87
C GLN A 312 2.17 8.19 -1.94
N TYR A 313 2.85 7.14 -2.40
CA TYR A 313 3.13 5.97 -1.58
C TYR A 313 4.05 6.37 -0.43
N LYS A 314 3.56 6.25 0.81
CA LYS A 314 4.36 6.38 2.04
C LYS A 314 4.59 5.00 2.63
N SER A 315 5.85 4.66 2.85
CA SER A 315 6.28 3.40 3.46
C SER A 315 6.67 3.62 4.91
N ASP A 316 6.58 2.61 5.76
CA ASP A 316 7.03 2.73 7.16
C ASP A 316 8.55 2.91 7.26
N GLY A 317 9.29 2.36 6.31
CA GLY A 317 10.71 2.65 6.13
C GLY A 317 11.26 2.22 4.79
N LEU A 318 12.47 2.67 4.48
CA LEU A 318 13.15 2.28 3.25
C LEU A 318 14.66 2.22 3.43
N ILE A 319 15.33 1.32 2.71
CA ILE A 319 16.78 1.37 2.51
C ILE A 319 17.06 1.92 1.12
N LYS A 320 17.89 2.95 1.08
CA LYS A 320 18.28 3.67 -0.13
C LYS A 320 19.79 3.73 -0.29
N LEU A 321 20.24 3.69 -1.54
CA LEU A 321 21.62 3.96 -1.93
C LEU A 321 21.81 5.45 -2.22
N PHE A 322 22.31 6.19 -1.23
CA PHE A 322 22.66 7.60 -1.39
C PHE A 322 23.86 7.75 -2.33
N GLY A 323 23.75 8.64 -3.31
CA GLY A 323 24.80 8.89 -4.30
C GLY A 323 24.74 8.01 -5.55
N LEU A 324 23.96 6.92 -5.56
CA LEU A 324 23.67 6.13 -6.77
C LEU A 324 22.23 6.33 -7.21
N LYS A 325 21.98 7.43 -7.93
CA LYS A 325 20.68 7.73 -8.56
C LYS A 325 19.47 7.57 -7.63
N ASN A 326 19.69 7.69 -6.33
CA ASN A 326 18.67 7.54 -5.30
C ASN A 326 17.91 6.20 -5.34
N ILE A 327 18.58 5.11 -5.75
CA ILE A 327 17.96 3.78 -5.85
C ILE A 327 17.47 3.30 -4.49
N GLU A 328 16.23 2.83 -4.46
CA GLU A 328 15.58 2.19 -3.31
C GLU A 328 15.76 0.68 -3.43
N LEU A 329 16.22 0.02 -2.36
CA LEU A 329 16.55 -1.42 -2.36
C LEU A 329 15.66 -2.25 -1.43
N LEU A 330 15.24 -1.67 -0.30
CA LEU A 330 14.35 -2.33 0.64
C LEU A 330 13.18 -1.41 0.96
N LEU A 331 11.99 -1.99 0.95
CA LEU A 331 10.74 -1.39 1.38
C LEU A 331 10.26 -2.07 2.65
N LEU A 332 9.97 -1.30 3.69
CA LEU A 332 9.38 -1.76 4.93
C LEU A 332 7.93 -1.32 5.01
N GLU A 333 7.05 -2.28 5.30
CA GLU A 333 5.70 -2.04 5.80
C GLU A 333 5.53 -2.78 7.13
N THR A 334 4.77 -2.19 8.04
CA THR A 334 4.51 -2.72 9.37
C THR A 334 3.01 -2.88 9.55
N SER A 335 2.57 -4.13 9.65
CA SER A 335 1.16 -4.47 9.76
C SER A 335 0.68 -4.47 11.21
N GLY A 336 0.71 -3.30 11.85
CA GLY A 336 0.23 -3.11 13.23
C GLY A 336 1.31 -3.27 14.29
N TYR A 337 0.87 -3.49 15.52
CA TYR A 337 1.73 -3.62 16.69
C TYR A 337 2.30 -5.05 16.83
N PHE A 338 3.17 -5.26 17.82
CA PHE A 338 3.77 -6.55 18.10
C PHE A 338 2.71 -7.63 18.39
N ASP A 339 2.84 -8.82 17.78
CA ASP A 339 1.84 -9.91 17.86
C ASP A 339 0.43 -9.53 17.30
N ASN A 340 0.35 -8.54 16.41
CA ASN A 340 -0.91 -8.27 15.71
C ASN A 340 -1.35 -9.46 14.86
N LYS A 341 -2.61 -9.90 15.04
CA LYS A 341 -3.23 -11.04 14.34
C LYS A 341 -4.24 -10.60 13.27
N GLU A 342 -4.33 -9.30 13.00
CA GLU A 342 -5.26 -8.76 12.01
C GLU A 342 -4.81 -9.09 10.58
N LYS A 343 -5.46 -10.10 9.99
CA LYS A 343 -5.17 -10.56 8.62
C LYS A 343 -5.50 -9.52 7.54
N ILE A 344 -6.41 -8.58 7.80
CA ILE A 344 -6.83 -7.58 6.81
C ILE A 344 -5.66 -6.63 6.53
N LYS A 345 -5.11 -6.03 7.58
CA LYS A 345 -3.96 -5.12 7.47
C LYS A 345 -2.74 -5.83 6.89
N LEU A 346 -2.45 -7.04 7.37
CA LEU A 346 -1.37 -7.88 6.84
C LEU A 346 -1.47 -8.07 5.32
N ASN A 347 -2.64 -8.50 4.83
CA ASN A 347 -2.84 -8.70 3.40
C ASN A 347 -2.74 -7.39 2.61
N PHE A 348 -3.29 -6.31 3.14
CA PHE A 348 -3.23 -5.00 2.51
C PHE A 348 -1.78 -4.54 2.33
N ASP A 349 -0.97 -4.59 3.39
CA ASP A 349 0.44 -4.19 3.35
C ASP A 349 1.29 -5.10 2.47
N HIS A 350 0.97 -6.40 2.39
CA HIS A 350 1.60 -7.29 1.41
C HIS A 350 1.32 -6.86 -0.03
N HIS A 351 0.07 -6.51 -0.35
CA HIS A 351 -0.30 -6.01 -1.66
C HIS A 351 0.39 -4.68 -1.98
N LYS A 352 0.37 -3.77 -0.99
CA LYS A 352 1.01 -2.46 -1.04
C LYS A 352 2.52 -2.60 -1.32
N GLY A 353 3.21 -3.40 -0.51
CA GLY A 353 4.64 -3.68 -0.61
C GLY A 353 5.05 -4.34 -1.93
N MET A 354 4.25 -5.27 -2.45
CA MET A 354 4.48 -5.88 -3.76
C MET A 354 4.49 -4.84 -4.90
N PHE A 355 3.48 -3.97 -4.96
CA PHE A 355 3.44 -2.91 -5.98
C PHE A 355 4.59 -1.92 -5.80
N GLY A 356 4.93 -1.58 -4.55
CA GLY A 356 6.10 -0.77 -4.24
C GLY A 356 7.40 -1.38 -4.79
N CYS A 357 7.64 -2.66 -4.54
CA CYS A 357 8.83 -3.36 -5.02
C CYS A 357 8.87 -3.49 -6.55
N LEU A 358 7.73 -3.71 -7.21
CA LEU A 358 7.66 -3.71 -8.68
C LEU A 358 8.05 -2.35 -9.25
N ALA A 359 7.55 -1.26 -8.64
CA ALA A 359 7.93 0.09 -9.04
C ALA A 359 9.42 0.36 -8.82
N MET A 360 10.01 -0.14 -7.71
CA MET A 360 11.45 -0.07 -7.44
C MET A 360 12.26 -0.79 -8.51
N LEU A 361 11.91 -2.04 -8.84
CA LEU A 361 12.60 -2.83 -9.87
C LEU A 361 12.49 -2.17 -11.25
N LYS A 362 11.30 -1.70 -11.63
CA LYS A 362 11.11 -0.98 -12.89
C LYS A 362 11.91 0.31 -12.94
N SER A 363 11.97 1.07 -11.84
CA SER A 363 12.76 2.30 -11.77
C SER A 363 14.25 2.04 -11.88
N ILE A 364 14.76 0.92 -11.32
CA ILE A 364 16.15 0.48 -11.54
C ILE A 364 16.37 0.14 -13.02
N ALA A 365 15.46 -0.60 -13.64
CA ALA A 365 15.57 -0.94 -15.07
C ALA A 365 15.62 0.31 -15.95
N ASP A 366 14.76 1.29 -15.67
CA ASP A 366 14.71 2.56 -16.41
C ASP A 366 15.96 3.42 -16.19
N GLU A 367 16.53 3.40 -14.99
CA GLU A 367 17.75 4.16 -14.70
C GLU A 367 18.98 3.57 -15.40
N PHE A 368 18.98 2.26 -15.64
CA PHE A 368 20.04 1.53 -16.32
C PHE A 368 19.53 0.87 -17.60
N GLU A 369 18.88 1.65 -18.46
CA GLU A 369 18.25 1.16 -19.70
C GLU A 369 19.21 0.39 -20.65
N TYR A 370 20.51 0.69 -20.58
CA TYR A 370 21.56 0.02 -21.37
C TYR A 370 22.19 -1.19 -20.68
N ALA A 371 21.77 -1.56 -19.47
CA ALA A 371 22.29 -2.74 -18.78
C ALA A 371 21.77 -4.03 -19.41
N SER A 372 22.64 -5.04 -19.52
CA SER A 372 22.25 -6.37 -19.99
C SER A 372 21.21 -7.03 -19.07
N ILE A 373 20.28 -7.78 -19.65
CA ILE A 373 19.28 -8.58 -18.92
C ILE A 373 19.94 -9.49 -17.87
N ASP A 374 21.10 -10.07 -18.16
CA ASP A 374 21.80 -10.96 -17.21
C ASP A 374 22.31 -10.24 -15.96
N LYS A 375 22.60 -8.93 -16.04
CA LYS A 375 22.90 -8.10 -14.87
C LYS A 375 21.63 -7.77 -14.11
N PHE A 376 20.56 -7.42 -14.82
CA PHE A 376 19.27 -7.10 -14.21
C PHE A 376 18.67 -8.30 -13.45
N LYS A 377 18.78 -9.52 -13.99
CA LYS A 377 18.36 -10.76 -13.31
C LYS A 377 19.02 -11.00 -11.94
N ARG A 378 20.17 -10.37 -11.67
CA ARG A 378 20.87 -10.46 -10.38
C ARG A 378 20.42 -9.40 -9.38
N VAL A 379 19.70 -8.37 -9.84
CA VAL A 379 19.14 -7.32 -8.96
C VAL A 379 17.98 -7.90 -8.18
N LYS A 380 17.97 -7.63 -6.87
CA LYS A 380 16.88 -8.01 -5.97
C LYS A 380 16.38 -6.75 -5.26
N GLY A 381 15.08 -6.52 -5.32
CA GLY A 381 14.37 -5.61 -4.43
C GLY A 381 13.83 -6.40 -3.24
N PHE A 382 13.95 -5.87 -2.04
CA PHE A 382 13.52 -6.53 -0.81
C PHE A 382 12.26 -5.89 -0.28
N PHE A 383 11.28 -6.71 0.07
CA PHE A 383 10.13 -6.31 0.85
C PHE A 383 10.25 -6.93 2.24
N LEU A 384 10.28 -6.08 3.26
CA LEU A 384 10.20 -6.46 4.65
C LEU A 384 8.79 -6.13 5.15
N ASN A 385 8.04 -7.15 5.57
CA ASN A 385 6.80 -6.95 6.29
C ASN A 385 7.01 -7.29 7.77
N ALA A 386 6.87 -6.31 8.65
CA ALA A 386 6.91 -6.52 10.08
C ALA A 386 5.49 -6.77 10.60
N ALA A 387 5.21 -8.00 11.02
CA ALA A 387 3.88 -8.40 11.49
C ALA A 387 3.96 -9.50 12.56
N GLY A 388 2.86 -9.66 13.32
CA GLY A 388 2.64 -10.81 14.19
C GLY A 388 2.47 -12.11 13.41
N LYS A 389 2.71 -13.25 14.06
CA LYS A 389 2.68 -14.59 13.45
C LYS A 389 1.27 -15.18 13.36
#